data_AF-G7QAB1-F1
#
_entry.id   AF-G7QAB1-F1
#
_cell.length_a   1.000
_cell.length_b   1.000
_cell.length_c   1.000
_cell.angle_alpha   90.00
_cell.angle_beta   90.00
_cell.angle_gamma   90.00
#
_symmetry.space_group_name_H-M   'P 1'
#
loop_
_entity.id
_entity.type
_entity.pdbx_description
1 polymer ?
#
loop_
_entity_poly.entity_id
_entity_poly.type
_entity_poly.pdbx_seq_one_letter_code
_entity_poly.pdbx_strand_id
1 'polypeptide(L)'
;MMRISGAFDETVASGGRVLGLAAELLAGRLELLGLEAREAKIRLLQFLILACLGAVFLAVGLALAVLAVLLAVPPAWRLPAVAGGAGVCLVVAWAALWSLRRRVARLPLAFAQTIGELKKDGECF
;
A
#
# COMPACT_ATOMS: atom_id res chain seq x y z
N MET A 1 6.01 59.20 -25.55
CA MET A 1 5.30 57.90 -25.57
C MET A 1 6.19 56.74 -25.08
N MET A 2 7.09 56.95 -24.09
CA MET A 2 8.22 56.04 -23.82
C MET A 2 8.36 55.59 -22.35
N ARG A 3 7.39 55.89 -21.48
CA ARG A 3 7.49 55.64 -20.01
C ARG A 3 6.70 54.43 -19.48
N ILE A 4 5.99 53.70 -20.34
CA ILE A 4 5.13 52.57 -19.93
C ILE A 4 5.87 51.22 -20.03
N SER A 5 6.91 51.10 -20.87
CA SER A 5 7.61 49.83 -21.08
C SER A 5 8.39 49.32 -19.86
N GLY A 6 9.02 50.22 -19.09
CA GLY A 6 9.86 49.83 -17.94
C GLY A 6 9.08 49.21 -16.78
N ALA A 7 7.83 49.64 -16.54
CA ALA A 7 7.00 49.09 -15.48
C ALA A 7 6.57 47.64 -15.78
N PHE A 8 6.36 47.30 -17.06
CA PHE A 8 6.04 45.94 -17.47
C PHE A 8 7.25 45.00 -17.33
N ASP A 9 8.45 45.45 -17.68
CA ASP A 9 9.69 44.66 -17.53
C ASP A 9 9.99 44.32 -16.06
N GLU A 10 9.75 45.25 -15.12
CA GLU A 10 9.93 44.98 -13.68
C GLU A 10 8.90 43.98 -13.12
N THR A 11 7.66 44.01 -13.61
CA THR A 11 6.62 43.02 -13.22
C THR A 11 6.89 41.63 -13.78
N VAL A 12 7.43 41.53 -14.99
CA VAL A 12 7.82 40.25 -15.62
C VAL A 12 9.07 39.67 -14.92
N ALA A 13 10.05 40.52 -14.59
CA ALA A 13 11.26 40.10 -13.88
C ALA A 13 11.00 39.71 -12.41
N SER A 14 9.98 40.29 -11.76
CA SER A 14 9.53 39.84 -10.44
C SER A 14 8.71 38.55 -10.52
N GLY A 15 7.82 38.42 -11.51
CA GLY A 15 7.06 37.19 -11.77
C GLY A 15 7.95 35.97 -12.02
N GLY A 16 9.01 36.12 -12.84
CA GLY A 16 9.96 35.02 -13.12
C GLY A 16 10.74 34.54 -11.88
N ARG A 17 11.08 35.45 -10.96
CA ARG A 17 11.76 35.08 -9.70
C ARG A 17 10.84 34.36 -8.72
N VAL A 18 9.58 34.78 -8.63
CA VAL A 18 8.58 34.11 -7.79
C VAL A 18 8.28 32.70 -8.32
N LEU A 19 8.16 32.54 -9.64
CA LEU A 19 8.01 31.23 -10.28
C LEU A 19 9.23 30.32 -10.05
N GLY A 20 10.44 30.86 -10.16
CA GLY A 20 11.67 30.11 -9.86
C GLY A 20 11.71 29.60 -8.43
N LEU A 21 11.40 30.47 -7.45
CA LEU A 21 11.35 30.08 -6.03
C LEU A 21 10.24 29.08 -5.73
N ALA A 22 9.07 29.23 -6.36
CA ALA A 22 7.98 28.26 -6.24
C ALA A 22 8.39 26.88 -6.80
N ALA A 23 9.01 26.84 -7.98
CA ALA A 23 9.50 25.61 -8.60
C ALA A 23 10.57 24.92 -7.74
N GLU A 24 11.47 25.67 -7.13
CA GLU A 24 12.52 25.14 -6.25
C GLU A 24 11.95 24.57 -4.94
N LEU A 25 10.95 25.25 -4.35
CA LEU A 25 10.18 24.76 -3.21
C LEU A 25 9.40 23.47 -3.54
N LEU A 26 8.74 23.42 -4.70
CA LEU A 26 8.04 22.24 -5.20
C LEU A 26 8.98 21.07 -5.44
N ALA A 27 10.13 21.32 -6.08
CA ALA A 27 11.16 20.31 -6.31
C ALA A 27 11.66 19.70 -4.99
N GLY A 28 11.98 20.53 -3.99
CA GLY A 28 12.41 20.04 -2.67
C GLY A 28 11.34 19.25 -1.92
N ARG A 29 10.06 19.62 -2.05
CA ARG A 29 8.94 18.86 -1.46
C ARG A 29 8.71 17.53 -2.16
N LEU A 30 8.84 17.48 -3.48
CA LEU A 30 8.73 16.24 -4.26
C LEU A 30 9.88 15.27 -3.94
N GLU A 31 11.08 15.78 -3.71
CA GLU A 31 12.24 14.99 -3.30
C GLU A 31 12.01 14.35 -1.90
N LEU A 32 11.47 15.13 -0.96
CA LEU A 32 11.07 14.63 0.37
C LEU A 32 9.92 13.61 0.30
N LEU A 33 8.86 13.90 -0.48
CA LEU A 33 7.73 12.98 -0.68
C LEU A 33 8.18 11.69 -1.36
N GLY A 34 9.12 11.76 -2.30
CA GLY A 34 9.74 10.60 -2.95
C GLY A 34 10.54 9.74 -1.98
N LEU A 35 11.22 10.36 -1.02
CA LEU A 35 11.93 9.66 0.06
C LEU A 35 10.97 9.00 1.06
N GLU A 36 9.93 9.71 1.52
CA GLU A 36 8.90 9.16 2.41
C GLU A 36 8.13 8.00 1.76
N ALA A 37 7.81 8.12 0.47
CA ALA A 37 7.24 7.05 -0.34
C ALA A 37 8.11 5.79 -0.37
N ARG A 38 9.43 5.98 -0.47
CA ARG A 38 10.40 4.87 -0.50
C ARG A 38 10.50 4.19 0.87
N GLU A 39 10.46 4.95 1.95
CA GLU A 39 10.49 4.42 3.31
C GLU A 39 9.19 3.69 3.67
N ALA A 40 8.03 4.23 3.28
CA ALA A 40 6.74 3.56 3.41
C ALA A 40 6.71 2.22 2.66
N LYS A 41 7.31 2.16 1.47
CA LYS A 41 7.44 0.93 0.68
C LYS A 41 8.27 -0.13 1.40
N ILE A 42 9.42 0.23 1.97
CA ILE A 42 10.29 -0.69 2.72
C ILE A 42 9.53 -1.26 3.93
N ARG A 43 8.82 -0.41 4.67
CA ARG A 43 8.01 -0.82 5.82
C ARG A 43 6.87 -1.74 5.42
N LEU A 44 6.24 -1.49 4.28
CA LEU A 44 5.19 -2.36 3.73
C LEU A 44 5.74 -3.74 3.32
N LEU A 45 6.92 -3.79 2.70
CA LEU A 45 7.63 -5.04 2.41
C LEU A 45 7.97 -5.81 3.68
N GLN A 46 8.46 -5.12 4.72
CA GLN A 46 8.76 -5.75 6.01
C GLN A 46 7.52 -6.39 6.63
N PHE A 47 6.39 -5.65 6.66
CA PHE A 47 5.12 -6.21 7.14
C PHE A 47 4.61 -7.36 6.27
N LEU A 48 4.80 -7.29 4.95
CA LEU A 48 4.39 -8.35 4.04
C LEU A 48 5.18 -9.64 4.28
N ILE A 49 6.50 -9.53 4.47
CA ILE A 49 7.37 -10.67 4.79
C ILE A 49 6.95 -11.29 6.13
N LEU A 50 6.76 -10.47 7.17
CA LEU A 50 6.35 -10.96 8.48
C LEU A 50 4.96 -11.60 8.46
N ALA A 51 4.02 -11.02 7.71
CA ALA A 51 2.68 -11.57 7.53
C ALA A 51 2.71 -12.90 6.76
N CYS A 52 3.53 -13.00 5.70
CA CYS A 52 3.70 -14.24 4.94
C CYS A 52 4.30 -15.34 5.82
N LEU A 53 5.36 -15.02 6.57
CA LEU A 53 5.99 -15.95 7.49
C LEU A 53 5.00 -16.42 8.56
N GLY A 54 4.27 -15.50 9.19
CA GLY A 54 3.23 -15.82 10.18
C GLY A 54 2.10 -16.68 9.60
N ALA A 55 1.67 -16.41 8.36
CA ALA A 55 0.66 -17.20 7.67
C ALA A 55 1.13 -18.65 7.41
N VAL A 56 2.40 -18.84 7.01
CA VAL A 56 2.97 -20.18 6.83
C VAL A 56 3.03 -20.94 8.14
N PHE A 57 3.55 -20.32 9.21
CA PHE A 57 3.61 -20.95 10.54
C PHE A 57 2.21 -21.30 11.07
N LEU A 58 1.22 -20.43 10.89
CA LEU A 58 -0.17 -20.72 11.24
C LEU A 58 -0.75 -21.88 10.44
N ALA A 59 -0.51 -21.92 9.13
CA ALA A 59 -0.99 -23.01 8.28
C ALA A 59 -0.39 -24.36 8.69
N VAL A 60 0.93 -24.40 8.94
CA VAL A 60 1.62 -25.61 9.43
C VAL A 60 1.12 -26.00 10.82
N GLY A 61 1.01 -25.05 11.76
CA GLY A 61 0.51 -25.31 13.10
C GLY A 61 -0.93 -25.84 13.10
N LEU A 62 -1.80 -25.28 12.26
CA LEU A 62 -3.17 -25.74 12.08
C LEU A 62 -3.20 -27.16 11.50
N ALA A 63 -2.37 -27.46 10.49
CA ALA A 63 -2.27 -28.80 9.91
C ALA A 63 -1.79 -29.84 10.95
N LEU A 64 -0.78 -29.49 11.75
CA LEU A 64 -0.30 -30.34 12.85
C LEU A 64 -1.36 -30.54 13.93
N ALA A 65 -2.11 -29.50 14.29
CA ALA A 65 -3.21 -29.60 15.25
C ALA A 65 -4.32 -30.53 14.75
N VAL A 66 -4.72 -30.41 13.48
CA VAL A 66 -5.69 -31.33 12.86
C VAL A 66 -5.15 -32.76 12.88
N LEU A 67 -3.88 -32.96 12.52
CA LEU A 67 -3.26 -34.28 12.56
C LEU A 67 -3.23 -34.87 13.98
N ALA A 68 -2.88 -34.06 14.99
CA ALA A 68 -2.89 -34.48 16.39
C ALA A 68 -4.28 -34.92 16.85
N VAL A 69 -5.32 -34.18 16.49
CA VAL A 69 -6.73 -34.57 16.75
C VAL A 69 -7.05 -35.89 16.05
N LEU A 70 -6.67 -36.06 14.79
CA LEU A 70 -6.89 -37.29 14.03
C LEU A 70 -6.20 -38.51 14.65
N LEU A 71 -5.01 -38.34 15.24
CA LEU A 71 -4.27 -39.40 15.92
C LEU A 71 -4.87 -39.73 17.29
N ALA A 72 -5.46 -38.75 17.99
CA ALA A 72 -6.12 -38.96 19.28
C ALA A 72 -7.50 -39.63 19.17
N VAL A 73 -8.14 -39.56 18.00
CA VAL A 73 -9.51 -40.04 17.78
C VAL A 73 -9.55 -41.55 17.46
N PRO A 74 -10.43 -42.34 18.13
CA PRO A 74 -10.61 -43.76 17.85
C PRO A 74 -11.07 -44.03 16.40
N PRO A 75 -10.80 -45.23 15.83
CA PRO A 75 -11.04 -45.53 14.42
C PRO A 75 -12.49 -45.33 13.96
N ALA A 76 -13.47 -45.52 14.85
CA ALA A 76 -14.89 -45.32 14.55
C ALA A 76 -15.25 -43.85 14.23
N TRP A 77 -14.46 -42.87 14.67
CA TRP A 77 -14.77 -41.43 14.57
C TRP A 77 -13.81 -40.67 13.63
N ARG A 78 -12.94 -41.35 12.89
CA ARG A 78 -11.94 -40.69 12.01
C ARG A 78 -12.60 -39.89 10.88
N LEU A 79 -13.65 -40.43 10.25
CA LEU A 79 -14.38 -39.75 9.18
C LEU A 79 -15.00 -38.41 9.62
N PRO A 80 -15.81 -38.34 10.70
CA PRO A 80 -16.35 -37.06 11.16
C PRO A 80 -15.27 -36.11 11.68
N ALA A 81 -14.19 -36.62 12.28
CA ALA A 81 -13.05 -35.78 12.70
C ALA A 81 -12.32 -35.14 11.50
N VAL A 82 -12.08 -35.90 10.44
CA VAL A 82 -11.51 -35.40 9.18
C VAL A 82 -12.44 -34.38 8.53
N ALA A 83 -13.74 -34.68 8.44
CA ALA A 83 -14.73 -33.77 7.86
C ALA A 83 -14.84 -32.46 8.66
N GLY A 84 -14.83 -32.54 10.00
CA GLY A 84 -14.83 -31.38 10.88
C GLY A 84 -13.56 -30.54 10.73
N GLY A 85 -12.38 -31.17 10.75
CA GLY A 85 -11.11 -30.50 10.53
C GLY A 85 -11.03 -29.81 9.17
N ALA A 86 -11.48 -30.50 8.10
CA ALA A 86 -11.57 -29.92 6.76
C ALA A 86 -12.52 -28.73 6.72
N GLY A 87 -13.69 -28.82 7.38
CA GLY A 87 -14.64 -27.72 7.49
C GLY A 87 -14.05 -26.49 8.17
N VAL A 88 -13.37 -26.67 9.31
CA VAL A 88 -12.68 -25.57 10.01
C VAL A 88 -11.60 -24.94 9.13
N CYS A 89 -10.77 -25.76 8.48
CA CYS A 89 -9.74 -25.26 7.56
C CYS A 89 -10.34 -24.45 6.41
N LEU A 90 -11.45 -24.89 5.82
CA LEU A 90 -12.13 -24.16 4.74
C LEU A 90 -12.69 -22.82 5.22
N VAL A 91 -13.30 -22.77 6.41
CA VAL A 91 -13.82 -21.51 6.98
C VAL A 91 -12.69 -20.53 7.26
N VAL A 92 -11.58 -21.00 7.85
CA VAL A 92 -10.40 -20.16 8.11
C VAL A 92 -9.78 -19.66 6.81
N ALA A 93 -9.63 -20.53 5.80
CA ALA A 93 -9.14 -20.16 4.48
C ALA A 93 -10.04 -19.11 3.81
N TRP A 94 -11.35 -19.28 3.87
CA TRP A 94 -12.32 -18.33 3.34
C TRP A 94 -12.22 -16.97 4.03
N ALA A 95 -12.17 -16.95 5.36
CA ALA A 95 -12.02 -15.73 6.15
C ALA A 95 -10.70 -15.01 5.83
N ALA A 96 -9.60 -15.76 5.67
CA ALA A 96 -8.31 -15.22 5.29
C ALA A 96 -8.33 -14.59 3.89
N LEU A 97 -8.89 -15.29 2.89
CA LEU A 97 -9.05 -14.76 1.53
C LEU A 97 -9.94 -13.51 1.51
N TRP A 98 -11.02 -13.52 2.27
CA TRP A 98 -11.93 -12.38 2.38
C TRP A 98 -11.25 -11.17 3.03
N SER A 99 -10.51 -11.39 4.12
CA SER A 99 -9.71 -10.35 4.78
C SER A 99 -8.65 -9.77 3.84
N LEU A 100 -7.96 -10.64 3.08
CA LEU A 100 -6.99 -10.22 2.08
C LEU A 100 -7.63 -9.39 0.97
N ARG A 101 -8.76 -9.84 0.40
CA ARG A 101 -9.51 -9.07 -0.61
C ARG A 101 -9.93 -7.70 -0.09
N ARG A 102 -10.40 -7.63 1.15
CA ARG A 102 -10.76 -6.35 1.79
C ARG A 102 -9.55 -5.44 1.99
N ARG A 103 -8.40 -5.99 2.38
CA ARG A 103 -7.16 -5.22 2.58
C ARG A 103 -6.58 -4.73 1.26
N VAL A 104 -6.56 -5.57 0.21
CA VAL A 104 -6.11 -5.18 -1.13
C VAL A 104 -7.05 -4.13 -1.74
N ALA A 105 -8.37 -4.29 -1.60
CA ALA A 105 -9.33 -3.27 -2.07
C ALA A 105 -9.23 -1.94 -1.32
N ARG A 106 -8.69 -1.96 -0.09
CA ARG A 106 -8.46 -0.77 0.74
C ARG A 106 -7.03 -0.25 0.68
N LEU A 107 -6.10 -0.92 -0.02
CA LEU A 107 -4.78 -0.39 -0.33
C LEU A 107 -5.00 0.69 -1.40
N PRO A 108 -5.12 1.97 -1.04
CA PRO A 108 -5.38 3.01 -2.01
C PRO A 108 -4.06 3.18 -2.77
N LEU A 109 -4.10 3.13 -4.10
CA LEU A 109 -4.05 4.30 -5.01
C LEU A 109 -3.50 5.65 -4.45
N ALA A 110 -2.79 5.69 -3.32
CA ALA A 110 -2.17 6.89 -2.75
C ALA A 110 -1.15 7.50 -3.71
N PHE A 111 -0.61 6.70 -4.64
CA PHE A 111 0.21 7.19 -5.75
C PHE A 111 -0.61 7.59 -6.98
N ALA A 112 -1.77 6.98 -7.23
CA ALA A 112 -2.55 7.25 -8.43
C ALA A 112 -3.28 8.59 -8.37
N GLN A 113 -3.74 9.01 -7.18
CA GLN A 113 -4.30 10.36 -7.01
C GLN A 113 -3.21 11.44 -7.10
N THR A 114 -2.03 11.22 -6.51
CA THR A 114 -0.91 12.18 -6.58
C THR A 114 -0.32 12.30 -7.99
N ILE A 115 -0.21 11.20 -8.75
CA ILE A 115 0.18 11.22 -10.18
C ILE A 115 -0.89 11.92 -11.02
N GLY A 116 -2.16 11.71 -10.71
CA GLY A 116 -3.28 12.36 -11.40
C GLY A 116 -3.30 13.88 -11.22
N GLU A 117 -3.05 14.36 -10.00
CA GLU A 117 -2.95 15.79 -9.70
C GLU A 117 -1.67 16.40 -10.30
N LEU A 118 -0.51 15.73 -10.20
CA LEU A 118 0.74 16.20 -10.82
C LEU A 118 0.66 16.32 -12.34
N LYS A 119 -0.07 15.42 -13.01
CA LYS A 119 -0.29 15.51 -14.45
C LYS A 119 -1.20 16.68 -14.82
N LYS A 120 -2.16 17.02 -13.95
CA LYS A 120 -3.08 18.16 -14.14
C LYS A 120 -2.35 19.50 -13.98
N ASP A 121 -1.41 19.56 -13.05
CA ASP A 121 -0.57 20.76 -12.86
C ASP A 121 0.43 20.94 -14.02
N GLY A 122 0.94 19.84 -14.60
CA GLY A 122 1.83 19.88 -15.77
C GLY A 122 1.15 20.29 -17.08
N GLU A 123 -0.18 20.25 -17.17
CA GLU A 123 -0.94 20.75 -18.34
C GLU A 123 -1.22 22.25 -18.26
N CYS A 124 -0.90 22.91 -17.13
CA CYS A 124 -1.18 24.33 -16.89
C CYS A 124 0.07 25.24 -16.98
N PHE A 125 1.26 24.67 -17.22
CA PHE A 125 2.51 25.38 -17.49
C PHE A 125 2.95 25.19 -18.95
#